data_AF-A0A9E2NZY3-F1
#
_entry.id   AF-A0A9E2NZY3-F1
#
_cell.length_a   1.000
_cell.length_b   1.000
_cell.length_c   1.000
_cell.angle_alpha   90.00
_cell.angle_beta   90.00
_cell.angle_gamma   90.00
#
_symmetry.space_group_name_H-M   'P 1'
#
loop_
_entity.id
_entity.type
_entity.pdbx_description
1 polymer ?
#
loop_
_entity_poly.entity_id
_entity_poly.type
_entity_poly.pdbx_seq_one_letter_code
_entity_poly.pdbx_strand_id
1 'polypeptide(L)'
;RDPMTQAIFSLRGKPENMYGKRRADIYKNAELYNLMMALGIENDLEGLRYSRIIIATDADNDGFHIRNLMLTFFLGYFEELVTSGRVFILETPLFRVRTKTEIKYCYSEAERDKAIKALGTKGVEVTRFKGLGEIGSKEFGQFIGKDMHLVPVEVNKLKEVPELLDFYMGKNTPTRRDFIVNNLLSEIDA
;
A
#
# COMPACT_ATOMS: atom_id res chain seq x y z
N ARG A 1 -2.57 13.06 -11.99
CA ARG A 1 -1.14 12.76 -12.17
C ARG A 1 -0.51 13.83 -13.03
N ASP A 2 0.75 14.11 -12.84
CA ASP A 2 1.58 14.81 -13.83
C ASP A 2 2.10 13.78 -14.86
N PRO A 3 1.67 13.83 -16.13
CA PRO A 3 2.04 12.81 -17.10
C PRO A 3 3.51 12.83 -17.50
N MET A 4 4.24 13.92 -17.22
CA MET A 4 5.65 14.05 -17.55
C MET A 4 6.55 13.35 -16.53
N THR A 5 6.09 13.20 -15.29
CA THR A 5 6.90 12.69 -14.17
C THR A 5 6.30 11.47 -13.48
N GLN A 6 5.02 11.15 -13.73
CA GLN A 6 4.29 10.09 -13.05
C GLN A 6 3.63 9.13 -14.04
N ALA A 7 4.04 7.86 -13.98
CA ALA A 7 3.37 6.73 -14.62
C ALA A 7 2.39 6.05 -13.64
N ILE A 8 1.33 5.46 -14.18
CA ILE A 8 0.38 4.65 -13.40
C ILE A 8 0.36 3.25 -14.00
N PHE A 9 0.52 2.25 -13.13
CA PHE A 9 0.29 0.85 -13.45
C PHE A 9 -0.87 0.34 -12.60
N SER A 10 -1.96 -0.07 -13.24
CA SER A 10 -3.15 -0.55 -12.54
C SER A 10 -3.12 -2.08 -12.45
N LEU A 11 -3.07 -2.60 -11.23
CA LEU A 11 -3.24 -4.03 -10.96
C LEU A 11 -4.72 -4.40 -10.99
N ARG A 12 -5.05 -5.56 -11.56
CA ARG A 12 -6.41 -6.10 -11.56
C ARG A 12 -6.56 -7.20 -10.51
N GLY A 13 -7.39 -6.94 -9.51
CA GLY A 13 -7.65 -7.88 -8.43
C GLY A 13 -6.45 -8.05 -7.50
N LYS A 14 -6.48 -9.11 -6.69
CA LYS A 14 -5.39 -9.44 -5.76
C LYS A 14 -4.26 -10.10 -6.54
N PRO A 15 -3.01 -9.59 -6.47
CA PRO A 15 -1.87 -10.27 -7.06
C PRO A 15 -1.75 -11.70 -6.53
N GLU A 16 -1.19 -12.59 -7.33
CA GLU A 16 -0.93 -13.94 -6.86
C GLU A 16 0.12 -13.91 -5.74
N ASN A 17 -0.08 -14.72 -4.68
CA ASN A 17 0.96 -14.92 -3.69
C ASN A 17 2.13 -15.67 -4.33
N MET A 18 3.23 -14.96 -4.56
CA MET A 18 4.43 -15.51 -5.18
C MET A 18 5.41 -16.13 -4.18
N TYR A 19 5.12 -16.13 -2.88
CA TYR A 19 5.98 -16.77 -1.89
C TYR A 19 6.19 -18.26 -2.21
N GLY A 20 7.45 -18.70 -2.23
CA GLY A 20 7.84 -20.08 -2.51
C GLY A 20 7.68 -20.52 -3.97
N LYS A 21 7.29 -19.62 -4.90
CA LYS A 21 7.23 -19.92 -6.33
C LYS A 21 8.56 -19.63 -7.02
N ARG A 22 8.80 -20.21 -8.19
CA ARG A 22 10.04 -19.96 -8.96
C ARG A 22 9.89 -18.66 -9.74
N ARG A 23 11.02 -18.01 -10.06
CA ARG A 23 11.04 -16.81 -10.94
C ARG A 23 10.34 -17.08 -12.27
N ALA A 24 10.47 -18.29 -12.80
CA ALA A 24 9.78 -18.74 -14.02
C ALA A 24 8.23 -18.68 -13.93
N ASP A 25 7.66 -18.70 -12.73
CA ASP A 25 6.21 -18.62 -12.54
C ASP A 25 5.69 -17.17 -12.70
N ILE A 26 6.56 -16.15 -12.60
CA ILE A 26 6.21 -14.75 -12.91
C ILE A 26 5.72 -14.64 -14.36
N TYR A 27 6.39 -15.30 -15.31
CA TYR A 27 6.04 -15.28 -16.74
C TYR A 27 4.66 -15.88 -17.06
N LYS A 28 4.10 -16.68 -16.15
CA LYS A 28 2.75 -17.25 -16.28
C LYS A 28 1.68 -16.33 -15.69
N ASN A 29 2.10 -15.37 -14.85
CA ASN A 29 1.23 -14.40 -14.21
C ASN A 29 1.26 -13.09 -15.01
N ALA A 30 0.24 -12.84 -15.83
CA ALA A 30 0.21 -11.68 -16.71
C ALA A 30 0.36 -10.34 -15.98
N GLU A 31 -0.26 -10.18 -14.80
CA GLU A 31 -0.21 -8.93 -14.03
C GLU A 31 1.21 -8.64 -13.52
N LEU A 32 1.85 -9.62 -12.87
CA LEU A 32 3.20 -9.46 -12.31
C LEU A 32 4.28 -9.44 -13.39
N TYR A 33 4.10 -10.19 -14.48
CA TYR A 33 4.96 -10.09 -15.66
C TYR A 33 4.90 -8.68 -16.27
N ASN A 34 3.70 -8.15 -16.48
CA ASN A 34 3.53 -6.79 -17.03
C ASN A 34 4.12 -5.73 -16.09
N LEU A 35 4.00 -5.91 -14.78
CA LEU A 35 4.62 -5.02 -13.79
C LEU A 35 6.16 -5.07 -13.89
N MET A 36 6.73 -6.28 -13.90
CA MET A 36 8.17 -6.50 -14.06
C MET A 36 8.69 -5.80 -15.33
N MET A 37 7.96 -5.95 -16.44
CA MET A 37 8.32 -5.29 -17.69
C MET A 37 8.14 -3.78 -17.66
N ALA A 38 7.08 -3.27 -17.03
CA ALA A 38 6.83 -1.85 -16.89
C ALA A 38 7.95 -1.16 -16.08
N LEU A 39 8.45 -1.83 -15.04
CA LEU A 39 9.55 -1.37 -14.21
C LEU A 39 10.93 -1.53 -14.88
N GLY A 40 11.07 -2.48 -15.82
CA GLY A 40 12.33 -2.77 -16.50
C GLY A 40 13.31 -3.58 -15.64
N ILE A 41 12.79 -4.50 -14.83
CA ILE A 41 13.57 -5.22 -13.80
C ILE A 41 13.72 -6.72 -14.08
N GLU A 42 13.57 -7.16 -15.34
CA GLU A 42 13.53 -8.59 -15.69
C GLU A 42 14.83 -9.35 -15.32
N ASN A 43 15.99 -8.77 -15.57
CA ASN A 43 17.29 -9.41 -15.33
C ASN A 43 18.00 -8.85 -14.10
N ASP A 44 17.99 -7.52 -13.98
CA ASP A 44 18.67 -6.74 -12.94
C ASP A 44 17.98 -5.37 -12.77
N LEU A 45 18.56 -4.49 -11.95
CA LEU A 45 18.08 -3.12 -11.75
C LEU A 45 18.72 -2.08 -12.68
N GLU A 46 19.63 -2.45 -13.59
CA GLU A 46 20.23 -1.48 -14.52
C GLU A 46 19.18 -0.88 -15.46
N GLY A 47 18.19 -1.71 -15.85
CA GLY A 47 17.05 -1.31 -16.67
C GLY A 47 15.95 -0.55 -15.92
N LEU A 48 16.10 -0.28 -14.63
CA LEU A 48 15.04 0.30 -13.81
C LEU A 48 14.58 1.67 -14.34
N ARG A 49 13.31 1.73 -14.76
CA ARG A 49 12.76 2.88 -15.49
C ARG A 49 12.26 4.01 -14.58
N TYR A 50 12.05 3.71 -13.29
CA TYR A 50 11.48 4.65 -12.33
C TYR A 50 12.28 4.64 -11.03
N SER A 51 12.68 5.83 -10.58
CA SER A 51 13.47 5.95 -9.34
C SER A 51 12.67 5.65 -8.07
N ARG A 52 11.34 5.82 -8.13
CA ARG A 52 10.41 5.58 -7.01
C ARG A 52 9.25 4.70 -7.48
N ILE A 53 8.96 3.66 -6.72
CA ILE A 53 7.83 2.76 -6.89
C ILE A 53 6.88 3.03 -5.73
N ILE A 54 5.70 3.56 -6.02
CA ILE A 54 4.71 3.95 -5.01
C ILE A 54 3.53 2.97 -5.10
N ILE A 55 3.32 2.19 -4.05
CA ILE A 55 2.18 1.29 -3.89
C ILE A 55 1.03 2.10 -3.31
N ALA A 56 -0.01 2.32 -4.11
CA ALA A 56 -1.25 2.96 -3.67
C ALA A 56 -2.35 1.90 -3.59
N THR A 57 -2.89 1.68 -2.39
CA THR A 57 -3.98 0.74 -2.12
C THR A 57 -5.03 1.41 -1.25
N ASP A 58 -6.24 0.85 -1.23
CA ASP A 58 -7.30 1.27 -0.31
C ASP A 58 -6.86 1.10 1.15
N ALA A 59 -7.45 1.92 2.04
CA ALA A 59 -7.20 1.90 3.48
C ALA A 59 -8.15 0.91 4.19
N ASP A 60 -8.29 -0.27 3.61
CA ASP A 60 -9.12 -1.36 4.13
C ASP A 60 -8.35 -2.69 4.14
N ASN A 61 -9.02 -3.74 4.61
CA ASN A 61 -8.42 -5.08 4.75
C ASN A 61 -7.96 -5.68 3.41
N ASP A 62 -8.64 -5.35 2.31
CA ASP A 62 -8.27 -5.85 0.99
C ASP A 62 -7.05 -5.10 0.43
N GLY A 63 -6.98 -3.79 0.65
CA GLY A 63 -5.81 -2.97 0.34
C GLY A 63 -4.58 -3.40 1.12
N PHE A 64 -4.71 -3.70 2.42
CA PHE A 64 -3.60 -4.27 3.22
C PHE A 64 -3.13 -5.62 2.68
N HIS A 65 -4.05 -6.46 2.22
CA HIS A 65 -3.69 -7.74 1.63
C HIS A 65 -2.94 -7.55 0.29
N ILE A 66 -3.43 -6.70 -0.61
CA ILE A 66 -2.74 -6.37 -1.88
C ILE A 66 -1.34 -5.83 -1.59
N ARG A 67 -1.22 -4.91 -0.62
CA ARG A 67 0.07 -4.36 -0.18
C ARG A 67 1.04 -5.46 0.24
N ASN A 68 0.60 -6.39 1.07
CA ASN A 68 1.46 -7.48 1.55
C ASN A 68 1.88 -8.43 0.42
N LEU A 69 1.00 -8.72 -0.55
CA LEU A 69 1.33 -9.53 -1.72
C LEU A 69 2.38 -8.83 -2.61
N MET A 70 2.23 -7.52 -2.81
CA MET A 70 3.20 -6.71 -3.55
C MET A 70 4.56 -6.64 -2.85
N LEU A 71 4.57 -6.46 -1.54
CA LEU A 71 5.81 -6.47 -0.75
C LEU A 71 6.49 -7.85 -0.79
N THR A 72 5.71 -8.93 -0.72
CA THR A 72 6.21 -10.31 -0.85
C THR A 72 6.85 -10.53 -2.22
N PHE A 73 6.24 -10.02 -3.30
CA PHE A 73 6.81 -10.07 -4.63
C PHE A 73 8.13 -9.29 -4.73
N PHE A 74 8.18 -8.05 -4.24
CA PHE A 74 9.41 -7.26 -4.28
C PHE A 74 10.51 -7.88 -3.41
N LEU A 75 10.23 -8.24 -2.16
CA LEU A 75 11.21 -8.86 -1.26
C LEU A 75 11.70 -10.22 -1.77
N GLY A 76 10.82 -11.02 -2.40
CA GLY A 76 11.17 -12.36 -2.86
C GLY A 76 11.99 -12.41 -4.16
N TYR A 77 11.81 -11.45 -5.07
CA TYR A 77 12.42 -11.49 -6.41
C TYR A 77 13.28 -10.28 -6.77
N PHE A 78 13.09 -9.17 -6.07
CA PHE A 78 13.69 -7.86 -6.37
C PHE A 78 14.08 -7.14 -5.08
N GLU A 79 14.70 -7.86 -4.14
CA GLU A 79 15.05 -7.37 -2.80
C GLU A 79 15.78 -6.02 -2.84
N GLU A 80 16.66 -5.85 -3.82
CA GLU A 80 17.45 -4.64 -4.03
C GLU A 80 16.58 -3.38 -4.25
N LEU A 81 15.35 -3.51 -4.80
CA LEU A 81 14.43 -2.36 -4.90
C LEU A 81 14.02 -1.85 -3.52
N VAL A 82 13.82 -2.77 -2.57
CA VAL A 82 13.42 -2.42 -1.22
C VAL A 82 14.62 -1.88 -0.44
N THR A 83 15.76 -2.58 -0.49
CA THR A 83 16.95 -2.18 0.28
C THR A 83 17.59 -0.89 -0.23
N SER A 84 17.42 -0.54 -1.51
CA SER A 84 17.85 0.75 -2.07
C SER A 84 16.87 1.90 -1.80
N GLY A 85 15.82 1.68 -1.00
CA GLY A 85 14.89 2.74 -0.58
C GLY A 85 14.00 3.27 -1.71
N ARG A 86 13.68 2.44 -2.69
CA ARG A 86 12.91 2.85 -3.88
C ARG A 86 11.43 2.54 -3.79
N VAL A 87 11.00 1.71 -2.83
CA VAL A 87 9.60 1.31 -2.65
C VAL A 87 8.95 2.12 -1.53
N PHE A 88 7.78 2.68 -1.81
CA PHE A 88 7.01 3.52 -0.91
C PHE A 88 5.55 3.06 -0.88
N ILE A 89 4.89 3.31 0.24
CA ILE A 89 3.43 3.22 0.36
C ILE A 89 2.86 4.63 0.31
N LEU A 90 1.85 4.86 -0.54
CA LEU A 90 1.08 6.08 -0.52
C LEU A 90 0.02 5.99 0.59
N GLU A 91 0.07 6.92 1.53
CA GLU A 91 -1.02 7.14 2.47
C GLU A 91 -2.01 8.13 1.87
N THR A 92 -3.29 7.79 1.95
CA THR A 92 -4.39 8.65 1.53
C THR A 92 -5.27 8.99 2.73
N PRO A 93 -5.93 10.15 2.73
CA PRO A 93 -6.75 10.53 3.87
C PRO A 93 -7.90 9.54 4.07
N LEU A 94 -8.19 9.25 5.34
CA LEU A 94 -9.30 8.41 5.76
C LEU A 94 -10.60 9.21 5.85
N PHE A 95 -10.49 10.52 6.13
CA PHE A 95 -11.62 11.42 6.26
C PHE A 95 -11.40 12.75 5.55
N ARG A 96 -12.49 13.36 5.15
CA ARG A 96 -12.58 14.78 4.80
C ARG A 96 -13.58 15.44 5.73
N VAL A 97 -13.13 16.45 6.45
CA VAL A 97 -13.98 17.31 7.29
C VAL A 97 -14.07 18.67 6.61
N ARG A 98 -15.28 19.14 6.30
CA ARG A 98 -15.46 20.41 5.60
C ARG A 98 -16.59 21.26 6.12
N THR A 99 -16.46 22.56 5.91
CA THR A 99 -17.52 23.57 6.00
C THR A 99 -17.74 24.21 4.62
N LYS A 100 -18.54 25.27 4.55
CA LYS A 100 -18.70 26.06 3.31
C LYS A 100 -17.40 26.77 2.87
N THR A 101 -16.47 27.02 3.79
CA THR A 101 -15.29 27.85 3.54
C THR A 101 -13.98 27.10 3.70
N GLU A 102 -13.96 25.97 4.40
CA GLU A 102 -12.72 25.25 4.75
C GLU A 102 -12.87 23.74 4.55
N ILE A 103 -11.80 23.08 4.11
CA ILE A 103 -11.72 21.63 3.93
C ILE A 103 -10.44 21.14 4.61
N LYS A 104 -10.55 20.10 5.44
CA LYS A 104 -9.44 19.40 6.08
C LYS A 104 -9.47 17.92 5.72
N TYR A 105 -8.34 17.40 5.25
CA TYR A 105 -8.11 15.98 5.06
C TYR A 105 -7.44 15.40 6.29
N CYS A 106 -7.93 14.27 6.77
CA CYS A 106 -7.47 13.65 8.01
C CYS A 106 -7.06 12.20 7.74
N TYR A 107 -5.90 11.81 8.26
CA TYR A 107 -5.29 10.50 8.09
C TYR A 107 -5.53 9.59 9.31
N SER A 108 -6.19 10.11 10.34
CA SER A 108 -6.57 9.34 11.52
C SER A 108 -7.91 9.82 12.10
N GLU A 109 -8.52 8.98 12.93
CA GLU A 109 -9.70 9.37 13.71
C GLU A 109 -9.41 10.53 14.67
N ALA A 110 -8.22 10.53 15.28
CA ALA A 110 -7.78 11.60 16.16
C ALA A 110 -7.67 12.94 15.40
N GLU A 111 -7.16 12.94 14.17
CA GLU A 111 -7.13 14.12 13.32
C GLU A 111 -8.53 14.58 12.92
N ARG A 112 -9.42 13.64 12.57
CA ARG A 112 -10.84 13.94 12.28
C ARG A 112 -11.49 14.66 13.46
N ASP A 113 -11.35 14.12 14.66
CA ASP A 113 -12.00 14.69 15.86
C ASP A 113 -11.43 16.07 16.21
N LYS A 114 -10.12 16.26 16.03
CA LYS A 114 -9.48 17.58 16.15
C LYS A 114 -10.00 18.56 15.09
N ALA A 115 -10.14 18.12 13.84
CA ALA A 115 -10.65 18.95 12.75
C ALA A 115 -12.10 19.37 12.98
N ILE A 116 -12.97 18.46 13.45
CA ILE A 116 -14.37 18.77 13.80
C ILE A 116 -14.42 19.82 14.92
N LYS A 117 -13.61 19.66 15.98
CA LYS A 117 -13.54 20.64 17.07
C LYS A 117 -13.05 22.01 16.59
N ALA A 118 -12.04 22.04 15.71
CA ALA A 118 -11.47 23.27 15.20
C ALA A 118 -12.42 24.04 14.26
N LEU A 119 -13.23 23.34 13.46
CA LEU A 119 -14.15 23.94 12.50
C LEU A 119 -15.51 24.35 13.11
N GLY A 120 -15.76 23.98 14.37
CA GLY A 120 -17.03 24.21 15.06
C GLY A 120 -18.11 23.19 14.68
N THR A 121 -19.15 23.02 15.51
CA THR A 121 -20.16 21.97 15.30
C THR A 121 -21.22 22.31 14.25
N LYS A 122 -21.38 23.59 13.87
CA LYS A 122 -22.50 24.01 13.00
C LYS A 122 -22.10 23.95 11.53
N GLY A 123 -22.72 23.03 10.78
CA GLY A 123 -22.54 22.91 9.34
C GLY A 123 -21.24 22.23 8.90
N VAL A 124 -20.63 21.42 9.79
CA VAL A 124 -19.53 20.53 9.44
C VAL A 124 -20.07 19.26 8.81
N GLU A 125 -19.51 18.91 7.66
CA GLU A 125 -19.75 17.65 6.95
C GLU A 125 -18.50 16.79 7.05
N VAL A 126 -18.69 15.51 7.40
CA VAL A 126 -17.61 14.52 7.46
C VAL A 126 -17.87 13.46 6.41
N THR A 127 -16.91 13.25 5.52
CA THR A 127 -16.87 12.14 4.57
C THR A 127 -15.80 11.16 5.02
N ARG A 128 -16.11 9.87 5.10
CA ARG A 128 -15.11 8.80 5.27
C ARG A 128 -14.81 8.21 3.89
N PHE A 129 -13.54 8.09 3.55
CA PHE A 129 -13.10 7.40 2.34
C PHE A 129 -12.81 5.94 2.68
N LYS A 130 -13.48 5.01 1.99
CA LYS A 130 -13.20 3.56 2.15
C LYS A 130 -12.18 3.05 1.15
N GLY A 131 -12.14 3.64 -0.04
CA GLY A 131 -11.20 3.30 -1.09
C GLY A 131 -10.81 4.49 -1.94
N LEU A 132 -9.73 4.33 -2.71
CA LEU A 132 -9.17 5.34 -3.59
C LEU A 132 -10.18 5.80 -4.64
N GLY A 133 -11.09 4.91 -5.07
CA GLY A 133 -12.13 5.19 -6.05
C GLY A 133 -13.25 6.13 -5.56
N GLU A 134 -13.37 6.36 -4.25
CA GLU A 134 -14.33 7.31 -3.68
C GLU A 134 -13.83 8.77 -3.75
N ILE A 135 -12.55 8.96 -4.07
CA ILE A 135 -11.90 10.26 -4.17
C ILE A 135 -11.91 10.70 -5.64
N GLY A 136 -12.50 11.85 -5.94
CA GLY A 136 -12.54 12.36 -7.31
C GLY A 136 -11.14 12.70 -7.85
N SER A 137 -10.90 12.54 -9.16
CA SER A 137 -9.55 12.68 -9.75
C SER A 137 -8.86 14.03 -9.46
N LYS A 138 -9.61 15.12 -9.36
CA LYS A 138 -9.09 16.45 -9.01
C LYS A 138 -8.68 16.55 -7.53
N GLU A 139 -9.41 15.87 -6.66
CA GLU A 139 -9.13 15.77 -5.22
C GLU A 139 -7.91 14.87 -5.01
N PHE A 140 -7.91 13.68 -5.62
CA PHE A 140 -6.81 12.72 -5.56
C PHE A 140 -5.50 13.30 -6.08
N GLY A 141 -5.56 14.13 -7.13
CA GLY A 141 -4.40 14.81 -7.69
C GLY A 141 -3.60 15.63 -6.66
N GLN A 142 -4.23 16.10 -5.58
CA GLN A 142 -3.58 16.85 -4.51
C GLN A 142 -2.70 15.93 -3.62
N PHE A 143 -3.10 14.66 -3.46
CA PHE A 143 -2.38 13.68 -2.63
C PHE A 143 -1.19 13.04 -3.35
N ILE A 144 -1.14 13.19 -4.68
CA ILE A 144 -0.03 12.73 -5.53
C ILE A 144 0.82 13.91 -6.06
N GLY A 145 0.89 15.00 -5.29
CA GLY A 145 1.67 16.20 -5.60
C GLY A 145 3.11 16.17 -5.07
N LYS A 146 3.65 17.35 -4.73
CA LYS A 146 4.96 17.45 -4.06
C LYS A 146 4.92 17.01 -2.60
N ASP A 147 3.78 17.25 -1.94
CA ASP A 147 3.54 16.96 -0.52
C ASP A 147 2.86 15.59 -0.34
N MET A 148 3.23 14.60 -1.16
CA MET A 148 2.73 13.24 -1.01
C MET A 148 3.08 12.71 0.39
N HIS A 149 2.11 12.09 1.04
CA HIS A 149 2.33 11.33 2.27
C HIS A 149 2.85 9.94 1.88
N LEU A 150 4.18 9.80 1.80
CA LEU A 150 4.85 8.55 1.46
C LEU A 150 5.51 7.93 2.68
N VAL A 151 5.20 6.66 2.94
CA VAL A 151 5.90 5.85 3.93
C VAL A 151 6.95 4.99 3.20
N PRO A 152 8.25 5.17 3.47
CA PRO A 152 9.28 4.32 2.86
C PRO A 152 9.14 2.88 3.38
N VAL A 153 9.34 1.91 2.48
CA VAL A 153 9.40 0.50 2.87
C VAL A 153 10.84 0.19 3.23
N GLU A 154 11.07 -0.05 4.53
CA GLU A 154 12.41 -0.31 5.07
C GLU A 154 12.50 -1.73 5.61
N VAL A 155 13.68 -2.34 5.46
CA VAL A 155 13.99 -3.65 6.02
C VAL A 155 15.08 -3.50 7.07
N ASN A 156 14.67 -3.52 8.34
CA ASN A 156 15.59 -3.36 9.47
C ASN A 156 16.61 -4.51 9.56
N LYS A 157 16.15 -5.75 9.31
CA LYS A 157 16.96 -6.96 9.42
C LYS A 157 16.62 -7.92 8.29
N LEU A 158 17.38 -7.84 7.20
CA LEU A 158 17.19 -8.69 6.01
C LEU A 158 17.14 -10.19 6.34
N LYS A 159 17.96 -10.63 7.31
CA LYS A 159 17.99 -12.03 7.76
C LYS A 159 16.66 -12.56 8.34
N GLU A 160 15.78 -11.68 8.81
CA GLU A 160 14.49 -12.06 9.40
C GLU A 160 13.36 -12.12 8.35
N VAL A 161 13.59 -11.54 7.15
CA VAL A 161 12.59 -11.50 6.08
C VAL A 161 12.13 -12.90 5.64
N PRO A 162 13.01 -13.89 5.42
CA PRO A 162 12.57 -15.23 4.99
C PRO A 162 11.63 -15.90 6.00
N GLU A 163 11.95 -15.82 7.30
CA GLU A 163 11.12 -16.41 8.37
C GLU A 163 9.76 -15.72 8.47
N LEU A 164 9.74 -14.39 8.37
CA LEU A 164 8.52 -13.61 8.41
C LEU A 164 7.61 -13.92 7.20
N LEU A 165 8.19 -13.97 5.99
CA LEU A 165 7.45 -14.34 4.80
C LEU A 165 6.96 -15.79 4.86
N ASP A 166 7.76 -16.73 5.40
CA ASP A 166 7.30 -18.10 5.58
C ASP A 166 6.07 -18.20 6.48
N PHE A 167 6.12 -17.49 7.61
CA PHE A 167 5.04 -17.51 8.56
C PHE A 167 3.75 -16.90 7.99
N TYR A 168 3.83 -15.75 7.33
CA TYR A 168 2.65 -14.99 6.86
C TYR A 168 2.18 -15.37 5.46
N MET A 169 3.05 -15.92 4.60
CA MET A 169 2.77 -16.21 3.19
C MET A 169 2.92 -17.69 2.82
N GLY A 170 3.48 -18.51 3.73
CA GLY A 170 3.68 -19.95 3.53
C GLY A 170 2.43 -20.81 3.70
N LYS A 171 2.64 -22.12 3.88
CA LYS A 171 1.58 -23.15 3.93
C LYS A 171 1.17 -23.56 5.36
N ASN A 172 1.69 -22.87 6.37
CA ASN A 172 1.49 -23.10 7.81
C ASN A 172 0.12 -22.61 8.32
N THR A 173 -0.97 -22.88 7.60
CA THR A 173 -2.31 -22.38 7.92
C THR A 173 -2.75 -22.67 9.37
N PRO A 174 -2.56 -23.89 9.93
CA PRO A 174 -2.94 -24.17 11.32
C PRO A 174 -2.21 -23.27 12.32
N THR A 175 -0.88 -23.20 12.22
CA THR A 175 -0.04 -22.39 13.12
C THR A 175 -0.38 -20.91 13.03
N ARG A 176 -0.60 -20.40 11.82
CA ARG A 176 -0.99 -19.00 11.61
C ARG A 176 -2.36 -18.70 12.21
N ARG A 177 -3.32 -19.63 12.07
CA ARG A 177 -4.63 -19.52 12.69
C ARG A 177 -4.51 -19.47 14.21
N ASP A 178 -3.76 -20.39 14.81
CA ASP A 178 -3.59 -20.44 16.27
C ASP A 178 -2.92 -19.17 16.79
N PHE A 179 -1.93 -18.65 16.07
CA PHE A 179 -1.32 -17.36 16.39
C PHE A 179 -2.33 -16.22 16.37
N ILE A 180 -3.14 -16.10 15.31
CA ILE A 180 -4.17 -15.05 15.20
C ILE A 180 -5.17 -15.17 16.35
N VAL A 181 -5.63 -16.39 16.66
CA VAL A 181 -6.58 -16.63 17.75
C VAL A 181 -6.01 -16.21 19.11
N ASN A 182 -4.76 -16.58 19.38
CA ASN A 182 -4.15 -16.35 20.69
C ASN A 182 -3.63 -14.93 20.90
N ASN A 183 -3.38 -14.17 19.83
CA ASN A 183 -2.71 -12.86 19.92
C ASN A 183 -3.54 -11.68 19.40
N LEU A 184 -4.57 -11.91 18.57
CA LEU A 184 -5.29 -10.84 17.88
C LEU A 184 -6.82 -10.87 18.09
N LEU A 185 -7.41 -12.01 18.46
CA LEU A 185 -8.86 -12.09 18.70
C LEU A 185 -9.29 -11.51 20.06
N SER A 186 -8.38 -11.37 21.04
CA SER A 186 -8.73 -10.78 22.34
C SER A 186 -9.04 -9.27 22.27
N GLU A 187 -8.74 -8.59 21.16
CA GLU A 187 -8.94 -7.15 20.98
C GLU A 187 -10.14 -6.80 20.07
N ILE A 188 -10.86 -7.79 19.53
CA ILE A 188 -12.00 -7.53 18.61
C ILE A 188 -13.34 -7.40 19.36
N ASP A 189 -13.40 -7.85 20.63
CA ASP A 189 -14.59 -7.77 21.49
C ASP A 189 -14.46 -6.77 22.66
N ALA A 190 -13.50 -5.83 22.62
CA ALA A 190 -13.27 -4.81 23.65
C ALA A 190 -13.54 -3.37 23.15
#